data_AF-A0A1J3HTX8-F1
#
_entry.id   AF-A0A1J3HTX8-F1
#
_cell.length_a   1.000
_cell.length_b   1.000
_cell.length_c   1.000
_cell.angle_alpha   90.00
_cell.angle_beta   90.00
_cell.angle_gamma   90.00
#
_symmetry.space_group_name_H-M   'P 1'
#
loop_
_entity.id
_entity.type
_entity.pdbx_description
1 polymer ?
#
loop_
_entity_poly.entity_id
_entity_poly.type
_entity_poly.pdbx_seq_one_letter_code
_entity_poly.pdbx_strand_id
1 'polypeptide(L)'
;SGHIHHCSIRNLEHDTKYYYVVGVGQTEREFWFFTPPQIGPDAQYTFGLIGDLGQSFDSNITLTHYENNPTKGQTVLFVGDLSYADT
;
A
#
# COMPACT_ATOMS: atom_id res chain seq x y z
N SER A 1 11.61 -8.81 17.64
CA SER A 1 10.61 -9.03 16.57
C SER A 1 10.38 -10.51 16.39
N GLY A 2 9.36 -10.90 15.62
CA GLY A 2 9.28 -12.23 15.02
C GLY A 2 10.15 -12.35 13.76
N HIS A 3 9.80 -13.27 12.86
CA HIS A 3 10.43 -13.43 11.54
C HIS A 3 9.88 -12.42 10.53
N ILE A 4 10.77 -11.61 9.93
CA ILE A 4 10.42 -10.58 8.95
C ILE A 4 10.95 -11.04 7.59
N HIS A 5 10.08 -11.09 6.58
CA HIS A 5 10.40 -11.57 5.25
C HIS A 5 10.26 -10.43 4.23
N HIS A 6 11.28 -10.26 3.39
CA HIS A 6 11.25 -9.34 2.25
C HIS A 6 11.46 -10.15 0.97
N CYS A 7 10.58 -9.96 -0.01
CA CYS A 7 10.66 -10.62 -1.32
C CYS A 7 10.45 -9.59 -2.42
N SER A 8 11.38 -9.50 -3.37
CA SER A 8 11.27 -8.60 -4.51
C SER A 8 10.78 -9.38 -5.73
N ILE A 9 9.57 -9.07 -6.18
CA ILE A 9 9.03 -9.57 -7.45
C ILE A 9 9.48 -8.61 -8.55
N ARG A 10 10.00 -9.16 -9.66
CA ARG A 10 10.64 -8.38 -10.74
C ARG A 10 10.05 -8.72 -12.09
N ASN A 11 10.35 -7.89 -13.09
CA ASN A 11 9.96 -8.09 -14.50
C ASN A 11 8.45 -8.23 -14.67
N LEU A 12 7.68 -7.42 -13.93
CA LEU A 12 6.24 -7.34 -14.05
C LEU A 12 5.87 -6.48 -15.26
N GLU A 13 4.74 -6.79 -15.87
CA GLU A 13 4.14 -5.96 -16.91
C GLU A 13 3.53 -4.70 -16.29
N HIS A 14 3.58 -3.58 -17.03
CA HIS A 14 2.97 -2.32 -16.64
C HIS A 14 1.44 -2.37 -16.71
N ASP A 15 0.77 -1.50 -15.96
CA ASP A 15 -0.70 -1.35 -15.96
C ASP A 15 -1.47 -2.69 -15.82
N THR A 16 -0.94 -3.60 -14.99
CA THR A 16 -1.43 -4.98 -14.88
C THR A 16 -1.75 -5.33 -13.44
N LYS A 17 -2.89 -6.01 -13.25
CA LYS A 17 -3.29 -6.55 -11.95
C LYS A 17 -2.60 -7.88 -11.69
N TYR A 18 -1.89 -7.97 -10.56
CA TYR A 18 -1.28 -9.20 -10.09
C TYR A 18 -1.93 -9.68 -8.79
N TYR A 19 -2.12 -10.99 -8.69
CA TYR A 19 -2.51 -11.70 -7.47
C TYR A 19 -1.26 -12.37 -6.89
N TYR A 20 -1.12 -12.36 -5.57
CA TYR A 20 -0.03 -13.04 -4.88
C TYR A 20 -0.51 -13.65 -3.56
N VAL A 21 0.12 -14.76 -3.17
CA VAL A 21 -0.18 -15.49 -1.94
C VAL A 21 1.05 -15.50 -1.04
N VAL A 22 0.83 -15.31 0.26
CA VAL A 22 1.85 -15.48 1.30
C VAL A 22 1.35 -16.44 2.37
N GLY A 23 2.27 -17.12 3.06
CA GLY A 23 1.94 -18.18 4.02
C GLY A 23 2.10 -19.58 3.42
N VAL A 24 1.80 -20.61 4.21
CA VAL A 24 1.91 -22.01 3.79
C VAL A 24 0.74 -22.81 4.36
N GLY A 25 0.11 -23.64 3.53
CA GLY A 25 -0.92 -24.58 3.95
C GLY A 25 -2.16 -23.86 4.51
N GLN A 26 -2.53 -24.15 5.76
CA GLN A 26 -3.77 -23.60 6.37
C GLN A 26 -3.70 -22.11 6.73
N THR A 27 -2.58 -21.43 6.47
CA THR A 27 -2.37 -20.02 6.83
C THR A 27 -2.17 -19.10 5.62
N GLU A 28 -2.45 -19.60 4.42
CA GLU A 28 -2.33 -18.83 3.18
C GLU A 28 -3.27 -17.63 3.16
N ARG A 29 -2.74 -16.50 2.69
CA ARG A 29 -3.50 -15.26 2.48
C ARG A 29 -3.21 -14.74 1.08
N GLU A 30 -4.27 -14.54 0.31
CA GLU A 30 -4.20 -13.96 -1.03
C GLU A 30 -4.42 -12.44 -0.97
N PHE A 31 -3.67 -11.72 -1.79
CA PHE A 31 -3.74 -10.28 -1.98
C PHE A 31 -3.57 -9.95 -3.46
N TRP A 32 -3.76 -8.68 -3.80
CA TRP A 32 -3.53 -8.17 -5.16
C TRP A 32 -3.02 -6.73 -5.14
N PHE A 33 -2.36 -6.34 -6.23
CA PHE A 33 -1.97 -4.96 -6.51
C PHE A 33 -2.00 -4.69 -8.01
N PHE A 34 -2.00 -3.42 -8.39
CA PHE A 34 -1.80 -2.98 -9.78
C PHE A 34 -0.39 -2.42 -9.93
N THR A 35 0.32 -2.82 -10.99
CA THR A 35 1.53 -2.11 -11.39
C THR A 35 1.16 -0.77 -12.02
N PRO A 36 1.98 0.28 -11.85
CA PRO A 36 1.72 1.57 -12.48
C PRO A 36 1.83 1.45 -14.02
N PRO A 37 1.23 2.40 -14.75
CA PRO A 37 1.45 2.51 -16.19
C PRO A 37 2.93 2.73 -16.51
N GLN A 38 3.30 2.48 -17.76
CA GLN A 38 4.65 2.78 -18.23
C GLN A 38 4.93 4.28 -18.07
N ILE A 39 6.16 4.61 -17.66
CA ILE A 39 6.59 6.00 -17.46
C ILE A 39 6.44 6.77 -18.76
N GLY A 40 5.74 7.90 -18.71
CA GLY A 40 5.54 8.79 -19.84
C GLY A 40 5.15 10.19 -19.36
N PRO A 41 5.36 11.23 -20.19
CA PRO A 41 5.06 12.62 -19.81
C PRO A 41 3.58 12.86 -19.51
N ASP A 42 2.70 12.07 -20.14
CA ASP A 42 1.24 12.19 -20.02
C ASP A 42 0.61 11.09 -19.15
N ALA A 43 1.44 10.26 -18.48
CA ALA A 43 0.95 9.19 -17.64
C ALA A 43 0.25 9.78 -16.40
N GLN A 44 -1.06 9.58 -16.30
CA GLN A 44 -1.84 10.03 -15.16
C GLN A 44 -1.68 9.08 -13.99
N TYR A 45 -1.46 9.64 -12.80
CA TYR A 45 -1.35 8.85 -11.57
C TYR A 45 -1.84 9.65 -10.37
N THR A 46 -2.53 8.98 -9.44
CA THR A 46 -3.11 9.61 -8.25
C THR A 46 -2.37 9.14 -7.02
N PHE A 47 -1.72 10.09 -6.32
CA PHE A 47 -1.09 9.82 -5.03
C PHE A 47 -2.00 10.21 -3.88
N GLY A 48 -2.13 9.32 -2.89
CA GLY A 48 -2.53 9.69 -1.55
C GLY A 48 -1.36 10.30 -0.79
N LEU A 49 -1.63 11.25 0.10
CA LEU A 49 -0.63 11.82 0.99
C LEU A 49 -1.08 11.61 2.43
N ILE A 50 -0.25 10.93 3.23
CA ILE A 50 -0.51 10.66 4.65
C ILE A 50 0.79 10.89 5.42
N GLY A 51 0.70 11.44 6.62
CA GLY A 51 1.80 11.54 7.58
C GLY A 51 1.28 11.33 8.99
N ASP A 52 2.19 11.07 9.91
CA ASP A 52 1.91 11.13 11.36
C ASP A 52 0.70 10.27 11.75
N LEU A 53 0.61 9.08 11.14
CA LEU A 53 -0.65 8.32 11.17
C LEU A 53 -0.93 7.81 12.59
N GLY A 54 0.03 7.12 13.22
CA GLY A 54 -0.17 6.49 14.52
C GLY A 54 -1.28 5.43 14.51
N GLN A 55 -1.89 5.20 15.68
CA GLN A 55 -2.86 4.12 15.91
C GLN A 55 -4.04 4.55 16.81
N SER A 56 -4.41 5.83 16.75
CA SER A 56 -5.58 6.37 17.45
C SER A 56 -6.89 6.10 16.68
N PHE A 57 -8.03 6.47 17.26
CA PHE A 57 -9.30 6.43 16.55
C PHE A 57 -9.31 7.36 15.33
N ASP A 58 -8.66 8.53 15.42
CA ASP A 58 -8.54 9.48 14.31
C ASP A 58 -7.64 8.95 13.19
N SER A 59 -6.63 8.14 13.53
CA SER A 59 -5.80 7.42 12.56
C SER A 59 -6.66 6.51 11.67
N ASN A 60 -7.59 5.76 12.30
CA ASN A 60 -8.48 4.86 11.57
C ASN A 60 -9.48 5.63 10.68
N ILE A 61 -9.99 6.77 11.15
CA ILE A 61 -10.86 7.65 10.35
C ILE A 61 -10.11 8.17 9.12
N THR A 62 -8.86 8.61 9.31
CA THR A 62 -8.00 9.11 8.22
C THR A 62 -7.78 8.05 7.14
N LEU A 63 -7.43 6.82 7.54
CA LEU A 63 -7.26 5.71 6.60
C LEU A 63 -8.58 5.35 5.89
N THR A 64 -9.68 5.29 6.64
CA THR A 64 -11.02 5.00 6.08
C THR A 64 -11.45 6.07 5.06
N HIS A 65 -11.15 7.34 5.31
CA HIS A 65 -11.44 8.44 4.39
C HIS A 65 -10.60 8.34 3.11
N TYR A 66 -9.32 7.96 3.23
CA TYR A 66 -8.47 7.72 2.06
C TYR A 66 -9.01 6.58 1.19
N GLU A 67 -9.38 5.45 1.79
CA GLU A 67 -9.91 4.29 1.07
C GLU A 67 -11.24 4.59 0.36
N ASN A 68 -12.10 5.40 0.97
CA ASN A 68 -13.40 5.78 0.40
C ASN A 68 -13.34 7.04 -0.50
N ASN A 69 -12.16 7.61 -0.73
CA ASN A 69 -12.03 8.82 -1.53
C ASN A 69 -12.43 8.55 -3.00
N PRO A 70 -13.37 9.33 -3.60
CA PRO A 70 -13.83 9.11 -4.97
C PRO A 70 -12.73 9.27 -6.03
N THR A 71 -11.65 9.98 -5.73
CA THR A 71 -10.48 10.14 -6.62
C THR A 71 -9.64 8.86 -6.71
N LYS A 72 -9.83 7.89 -5.79
CA LYS A 72 -9.18 6.57 -5.75
C LYS A 72 -7.65 6.65 -5.84
N GLY A 73 -7.00 6.93 -4.72
CA GLY A 73 -5.54 6.93 -4.63
C GLY A 73 -4.95 5.57 -5.03
N GLN A 74 -3.89 5.59 -5.84
CA GLN A 74 -3.25 4.40 -6.39
C GLN A 74 -2.00 4.00 -5.60
N THR A 75 -1.32 4.98 -5.00
CA THR A 75 -0.19 4.79 -4.09
C THR A 75 -0.22 5.87 -3.02
N VAL A 76 0.14 5.53 -1.78
CA VAL A 76 0.33 6.50 -0.69
C VAL A 76 1.79 6.93 -0.63
N LEU A 77 2.04 8.24 -0.70
CA LEU A 77 3.28 8.84 -0.25
C LEU A 77 3.16 9.11 1.26
N PHE A 78 3.97 8.41 2.06
CA PHE A 78 3.93 8.50 3.50
C PHE A 78 5.08 9.38 4.02
N VAL A 79 4.77 10.49 4.71
CA VAL A 79 5.76 11.54 5.03
C VAL A 79 6.45 11.44 6.40
N GLY A 80 6.32 10.31 7.09
CA GLY A 80 7.02 10.04 8.36
C GLY A 80 6.07 9.71 9.50
N ASP A 81 6.66 9.26 10.62
CA ASP A 81 5.97 8.89 11.86
C ASP A 81 4.85 7.86 11.70
N LEU A 82 5.24 6.59 11.72
CA LEU A 82 4.34 5.48 11.44
C LEU A 82 3.47 5.08 12.64
N SER A 83 4.12 4.66 13.74
CA SER A 83 3.42 3.95 14.84
C SER A 83 3.36 4.71 16.16
N TYR A 84 4.26 5.67 16.40
CA TYR A 84 4.47 6.29 17.72
C TYR A 84 4.59 5.26 18.85
N ALA A 85 5.34 4.18 18.60
CA ALA A 85 5.53 3.07 19.55
C ALA A 85 6.81 3.22 20.39
N ASP A 86 7.35 4.43 20.47
CA ASP A 86 8.59 4.78 21.17
C ASP A 86 8.39 5.10 22.67
N THR A 87 7.13 5.12 23.13
CA THR A 87 6.74 5.15 24.55
C THR A 87 6.28 3.79 25.04
#